data_AF-A0A349DD44-F1
#
_entry.id   AF-A0A349DD44-F1
#
_cell.length_a   1.000
_cell.length_b   1.000
_cell.length_c   1.000
_cell.angle_alpha   90.00
_cell.angle_beta   90.00
_cell.angle_gamma   90.00
#
_symmetry.space_group_name_H-M   'P 1'
#
loop_
_entity.id
_entity.type
_entity.pdbx_description
1 polymer ?
#
loop_
_entity_poly.entity_id
_entity_poly.type
_entity_poly.pdbx_seq_one_letter_code
_entity_poly.pdbx_strand_id
1 'polypeptide(L)'
;VIFTFAGIISGCIGGKGEGRLYKVVADYFTTVILARDTLSIASEFIFYLIFPAIFLIAVFFLGLSVFGSLLTNAVPLTYGYLIGCVSFFLYNNYTLKGLAYCLIMIFPYGVLCLLSIVLCCRESISMSEYIVKSISKTGKFLNYGFAVYYKSFLRNFIFIIIASAVKTILQYLFGGLFSF
;
A
#
# COMPACT_ATOMS: atom_id res chain seq x y z
N VAL A 1 -2.11 11.41 3.35
CA VAL A 1 -0.74 11.83 2.94
C VAL A 1 0.18 12.00 4.15
N ILE A 2 -0.14 12.85 5.13
CA ILE A 2 0.70 13.04 6.33
C ILE A 2 0.96 11.71 7.09
N PHE A 3 -0.08 10.90 7.31
CA PHE A 3 0.05 9.59 7.94
C PHE A 3 0.99 8.62 7.21
N THR A 4 1.10 8.75 5.88
CA THR A 4 2.00 7.92 5.09
C THR A 4 3.45 8.30 5.31
N PHE A 5 3.77 9.59 5.28
CA PHE A 5 5.13 10.06 5.54
C PHE A 5 5.56 9.71 6.97
N ALA A 6 4.66 9.85 7.94
CA ALA A 6 4.88 9.37 9.30
C ALA A 6 5.13 7.85 9.33
N GLY A 7 4.36 7.08 8.54
CA GLY A 7 4.59 5.65 8.33
C GLY A 7 6.00 5.36 7.83
N ILE A 8 6.41 5.98 6.71
CA ILE A 8 7.74 5.77 6.11
C ILE A 8 8.87 6.10 7.11
N ILE A 9 8.79 7.25 7.78
CA ILE A 9 9.79 7.67 8.77
C ILE A 9 9.84 6.66 9.94
N SER A 10 8.68 6.26 10.47
CA SER A 10 8.63 5.27 11.55
C SER A 10 9.16 3.90 11.14
N GLY A 11 8.95 3.48 9.88
CA GLY A 11 9.55 2.27 9.30
C GLY A 11 11.07 2.34 9.26
N CYS A 12 11.64 3.46 8.82
CA CYS A 12 13.09 3.66 8.80
C CYS A 12 13.69 3.66 10.22
N ILE A 13 13.02 4.31 11.18
CA ILE A 13 13.46 4.33 12.59
C ILE A 13 13.38 2.92 13.19
N GLY A 14 12.28 2.20 12.94
CA GLY A 14 12.09 0.82 13.40
C GLY A 14 13.14 -0.15 12.85
N GLY A 15 13.60 0.08 11.62
CA GLY A 15 14.72 -0.66 11.02
C GLY A 15 16.04 -0.43 11.73
N LYS A 16 16.36 0.83 12.07
CA LYS A 16 17.57 1.18 12.84
C LYS A 16 17.58 0.55 14.23
N GLY A 17 16.42 0.35 14.85
CA GLY A 17 16.28 -0.30 16.16
C GLY A 17 16.27 -1.84 16.12
N GLU A 18 16.47 -2.48 14.97
CA GLU A 18 16.36 -3.93 14.78
C GLU A 18 15.03 -4.54 15.31
N GLY A 19 13.94 -3.79 15.26
CA GLY A 19 12.67 -4.23 15.82
C GLY A 19 12.18 -5.55 15.21
N ARG A 20 11.48 -6.37 16.02
CA ARG A 20 10.94 -7.68 15.58
C ARG A 20 10.09 -7.56 14.31
N LEU A 21 9.27 -6.51 14.21
CA LEU A 21 8.44 -6.24 13.03
C LEU A 21 9.28 -5.92 11.79
N TYR A 22 10.36 -5.15 11.95
CA TYR A 22 11.28 -4.89 10.86
C TYR A 22 11.92 -6.18 10.34
N LYS A 23 12.38 -7.08 11.24
CA LYS A 23 12.99 -8.35 10.83
C LYS A 23 12.03 -9.22 10.01
N VAL A 24 10.76 -9.33 10.42
CA VAL A 24 9.74 -10.08 9.67
C VAL A 24 9.48 -9.46 8.29
N VAL A 25 9.39 -8.13 8.22
CA VAL A 25 9.20 -7.42 6.95
C VAL A 25 10.43 -7.63 6.05
N ALA A 26 11.63 -7.40 6.57
CA ALA A 26 12.87 -7.60 5.86
C ALA A 26 13.00 -9.02 5.32
N ASP A 27 12.67 -10.05 6.11
CA ASP A 27 12.75 -11.46 5.73
C ASP A 27 11.74 -11.84 4.63
N TYR A 28 10.53 -11.30 4.70
CA TYR A 28 9.55 -11.44 3.62
C TYR A 28 10.08 -10.82 2.33
N PHE A 29 10.63 -9.61 2.41
CA PHE A 29 11.15 -8.91 1.24
C PHE A 29 12.42 -9.59 0.71
N THR A 30 13.35 -10.07 1.52
CA THR A 30 14.52 -10.83 1.04
C THR A 30 14.09 -12.09 0.30
N THR A 31 13.11 -12.83 0.83
CA THR A 31 12.61 -14.04 0.15
C THR A 31 12.03 -13.70 -1.23
N VAL A 32 11.28 -12.61 -1.34
CA VAL A 32 10.69 -12.15 -2.61
C VAL A 32 11.72 -11.53 -3.56
N ILE A 33 12.71 -10.81 -3.02
CA ILE A 33 13.77 -10.14 -3.77
C ILE A 33 14.83 -11.14 -4.27
N LEU A 34 15.06 -12.23 -3.53
CA LEU A 34 16.06 -13.25 -3.88
C LEU A 34 15.47 -14.42 -4.69
N ALA A 35 14.16 -14.68 -4.62
CA ALA A 35 13.50 -15.73 -5.43
C ALA A 35 13.23 -15.32 -6.90
N ARG A 36 13.84 -14.23 -7.38
CA ARG A 36 13.47 -13.51 -8.61
C ARG A 36 13.71 -14.25 -9.93
N ASP A 37 14.61 -15.23 -9.97
CA ASP A 37 15.10 -15.76 -11.25
C ASP A 37 14.17 -16.76 -11.96
N THR A 38 12.94 -17.01 -11.47
CA THR A 38 12.10 -18.11 -11.99
C THR A 38 10.64 -17.77 -12.29
N LEU A 39 10.19 -16.53 -12.09
CA LEU A 39 8.78 -16.16 -12.26
C LEU A 39 8.48 -15.64 -13.67
N SER A 40 7.37 -16.09 -14.25
CA SER A 40 6.82 -15.51 -15.48
C SER A 40 6.36 -14.05 -15.27
N ILE A 41 6.34 -13.26 -16.35
CA ILE A 41 5.86 -11.87 -16.33
C ILE A 41 4.45 -11.75 -15.74
N ALA A 42 3.56 -12.69 -16.10
CA ALA A 42 2.18 -12.71 -15.59
C ALA A 42 2.12 -12.99 -14.08
N SER A 43 2.93 -13.91 -13.58
CA SER A 43 3.01 -14.19 -12.14
C SER A 43 3.59 -13.03 -11.35
N GLU A 44 4.56 -12.28 -11.90
CA GLU A 44 5.07 -11.07 -11.25
C GLU A 44 3.99 -9.99 -11.16
N PHE A 45 3.25 -9.75 -12.24
CA PHE A 45 2.15 -8.79 -12.24
C PHE A 45 1.10 -9.11 -11.17
N ILE A 46 0.68 -10.38 -11.08
CA ILE A 46 -0.29 -10.82 -10.06
C ILE A 46 0.28 -10.64 -8.66
N PHE A 47 1.56 -10.94 -8.47
CA PHE A 47 2.22 -10.76 -7.17
C PHE A 47 2.21 -9.29 -6.72
N TYR A 48 2.56 -8.37 -7.61
CA TYR A 48 2.51 -6.93 -7.34
C TYR A 48 1.07 -6.42 -7.17
N LEU A 49 0.06 -7.09 -7.74
CA LEU A 49 -1.34 -6.73 -7.57
C LEU A 49 -1.89 -7.14 -6.18
N ILE A 50 -1.54 -8.34 -5.71
CA ILE A 50 -2.12 -8.94 -4.50
C ILE A 50 -1.83 -8.09 -3.25
N PHE A 51 -0.57 -7.70 -3.07
CA PHE A 51 -0.15 -6.98 -1.86
C PHE A 51 -0.99 -5.72 -1.58
N PRO A 52 -1.08 -4.72 -2.49
CA PRO A 52 -1.91 -3.54 -2.29
C PRO A 52 -3.40 -3.85 -2.32
N ALA A 53 -3.85 -4.91 -3.03
CA ALA A 53 -5.25 -5.31 -3.04
C ALA A 53 -5.75 -5.75 -1.64
N ILE A 54 -4.90 -6.41 -0.84
CA ILE A 54 -5.23 -6.79 0.54
C ILE A 54 -5.56 -5.54 1.38
N PHE A 55 -4.78 -4.46 1.23
CA PHE A 55 -5.06 -3.19 1.91
C PHE A 55 -6.40 -2.59 1.48
N LEU A 56 -6.72 -2.64 0.18
CA LEU A 56 -8.01 -2.16 -0.31
C LEU A 56 -9.18 -2.97 0.22
N ILE A 57 -9.05 -4.29 0.29
CA ILE A 57 -10.07 -5.18 0.87
C ILE A 57 -10.27 -4.83 2.34
N ALA A 58 -9.19 -4.67 3.11
CA ALA A 58 -9.27 -4.28 4.52
C ALA A 58 -9.97 -2.92 4.68
N VAL A 59 -9.59 -1.92 3.89
CA VAL A 59 -10.21 -0.58 3.90
C VAL A 59 -11.69 -0.65 3.52
N PHE A 60 -12.04 -1.48 2.54
CA PHE A 60 -13.42 -1.68 2.11
C PHE A 60 -14.30 -2.16 3.29
N PHE A 61 -13.86 -3.17 4.03
CA PHE A 61 -14.59 -3.67 5.20
C PHE A 61 -14.61 -2.67 6.36
N LEU A 62 -13.52 -1.95 6.59
CA LEU A 62 -13.49 -0.88 7.60
C LEU A 62 -14.55 0.20 7.30
N GLY A 63 -14.75 0.57 6.04
CA GLY A 63 -15.77 1.55 5.66
C GLY A 63 -17.22 1.11 5.90
N LEU A 64 -17.46 -0.21 6.00
CA LEU A 64 -18.77 -0.76 6.37
C LEU A 64 -19.00 -0.82 7.89
N SER A 65 -18.05 -0.35 8.68
CA SER A 65 -18.11 -0.36 10.14
C SER A 65 -18.31 1.04 10.73
N VAL A 66 -18.85 1.11 11.95
CA VAL A 66 -19.05 2.35 12.71
C VAL A 66 -17.70 2.98 13.12
N PHE A 67 -16.69 2.15 13.38
CA PHE A 67 -15.34 2.58 13.77
C PHE A 67 -14.42 2.87 12.57
N GLY A 68 -14.95 2.72 11.34
CA GLY A 68 -14.20 2.86 10.10
C GLY A 68 -13.51 4.22 10.00
N SER A 69 -14.23 5.31 10.30
CA SER A 69 -13.70 6.67 10.20
C SER A 69 -12.38 6.88 10.97
N LEU A 70 -12.21 6.20 12.10
CA LEU A 70 -11.03 6.31 12.96
C LEU A 70 -9.93 5.31 12.52
N LEU A 71 -10.30 4.04 12.31
CA LEU A 71 -9.36 2.96 11.98
C LEU A 71 -8.80 3.05 10.55
N THR A 72 -9.57 3.56 9.60
CA THR A 72 -9.15 3.64 8.19
C THR A 72 -7.90 4.52 8.01
N ASN A 73 -7.69 5.52 8.86
CA ASN A 73 -6.48 6.37 8.82
C ASN A 73 -5.19 5.63 9.22
N ALA A 74 -5.29 4.49 9.90
CA ALA A 74 -4.13 3.66 10.23
C ALA A 74 -3.58 2.92 9.00
N VAL A 75 -4.41 2.69 7.97
CA VAL A 75 -4.00 1.89 6.80
C VAL A 75 -2.91 2.57 5.95
N PRO A 76 -3.00 3.88 5.61
CA PRO A 76 -1.90 4.57 4.94
C PRO A 76 -0.62 4.63 5.79
N LEU A 77 -0.74 4.60 7.12
CA LEU A 77 0.40 4.58 8.03
C LEU A 77 1.11 3.23 7.99
N THR A 78 0.37 2.12 8.09
CA THR A 78 0.95 0.77 7.99
C THR A 78 1.57 0.51 6.63
N TYR A 79 0.91 0.94 5.54
CA TYR A 79 1.48 0.83 4.20
C TYR A 79 2.78 1.64 4.06
N GLY A 80 2.81 2.87 4.57
CA GLY A 80 4.03 3.69 4.61
C GLY A 80 5.15 3.06 5.43
N TYR A 81 4.82 2.47 6.59
CA TYR A 81 5.76 1.77 7.45
C TYR A 81 6.46 0.61 6.73
N LEU A 82 5.71 -0.20 5.98
CA LEU A 82 6.26 -1.31 5.20
C LEU A 82 7.24 -0.81 4.14
N ILE A 83 6.88 0.25 3.39
CA ILE A 83 7.81 0.88 2.42
C ILE A 83 9.08 1.37 3.12
N GLY A 84 8.94 2.07 4.26
CA GLY A 84 10.07 2.57 5.04
C GLY A 84 11.03 1.46 5.49
N CYS A 85 10.49 0.34 5.98
CA CYS A 85 11.30 -0.82 6.39
C CYS A 85 12.10 -1.39 5.23
N VAL A 86 11.48 -1.55 4.06
CA VAL A 86 12.15 -2.07 2.86
C VAL A 86 13.21 -1.12 2.36
N SER A 87 12.90 0.18 2.30
CA SER A 87 13.86 1.18 1.87
C SER A 87 15.08 1.24 2.80
N PHE A 88 14.85 1.16 4.11
CA PHE A 88 15.94 1.09 5.08
C PHE A 88 16.76 -0.19 4.91
N PHE A 89 16.12 -1.35 4.79
CA PHE A 89 16.81 -2.63 4.59
C PHE A 89 17.71 -2.60 3.36
N LEU A 90 17.18 -2.14 2.22
CA LEU A 90 17.93 -2.07 0.96
C LEU A 90 19.09 -1.09 1.04
N TYR A 91 18.88 0.08 1.67
CA TYR A 91 19.94 1.05 1.89
C TYR A 91 21.04 0.49 2.80
N ASN A 92 20.69 -0.23 3.87
CA ASN A 92 21.68 -0.72 4.83
C ASN A 92 22.52 -1.88 4.26
N ASN A 93 21.92 -2.76 3.46
CA ASN A 93 22.63 -3.93 2.91
C ASN A 93 23.34 -3.64 1.57
N TYR A 94 22.79 -2.74 0.75
CA TYR A 94 23.28 -2.49 -0.62
C TYR A 94 23.60 -1.03 -0.90
N THR A 95 23.55 -0.15 0.10
CA THR A 95 23.95 1.27 0.04
C THR A 95 23.39 2.00 -1.17
N LEU A 96 24.25 2.43 -2.10
CA LEU A 96 23.88 3.18 -3.30
C LEU A 96 23.03 2.33 -4.27
N LYS A 97 23.33 1.04 -4.44
CA LYS A 97 22.53 0.15 -5.30
C LYS A 97 21.13 -0.04 -4.73
N GLY A 98 21.01 -0.21 -3.41
CA GLY A 98 19.74 -0.32 -2.71
C GLY A 98 18.91 0.96 -2.80
N LEU A 99 19.54 2.12 -2.69
CA LEU A 99 18.89 3.42 -2.85
C LEU A 99 18.37 3.63 -4.28
N ALA A 100 19.19 3.31 -5.29
CA ALA A 100 18.79 3.35 -6.69
C ALA A 100 17.62 2.40 -6.99
N TYR A 101 17.63 1.19 -6.41
CA TYR A 101 16.49 0.27 -6.49
C TYR A 101 15.23 0.90 -5.89
N CYS A 102 15.31 1.55 -4.72
CA CYS A 102 14.15 2.19 -4.12
C CYS A 102 13.55 3.28 -5.03
N LEU A 103 14.41 4.16 -5.56
CA LEU A 103 13.99 5.28 -6.41
C LEU A 103 13.35 4.82 -7.73
N ILE A 104 13.94 3.81 -8.38
CA ILE A 104 13.49 3.37 -9.71
C ILE A 104 12.36 2.35 -9.60
N MET A 105 12.45 1.42 -8.65
CA MET A 105 11.61 0.23 -8.62
C MET A 105 10.53 0.25 -7.54
N ILE A 106 10.73 0.93 -6.40
CA ILE A 106 9.79 0.89 -5.27
C ILE A 106 8.89 2.12 -5.26
N PHE A 107 9.46 3.32 -5.33
CA PHE A 107 8.67 4.55 -5.17
C PHE A 107 7.67 4.83 -6.29
N PRO A 108 7.97 4.62 -7.59
CA PRO A 108 6.97 4.86 -8.64
C PRO A 108 5.73 3.98 -8.48
N TYR A 109 5.95 2.71 -8.15
CA TYR A 109 4.90 1.75 -7.81
C TYR A 109 4.16 2.14 -6.51
N GLY A 110 4.92 2.40 -5.44
CA GLY A 110 4.39 2.70 -4.12
C GLY A 110 3.53 3.97 -4.09
N VAL A 111 3.89 5.00 -4.86
CA VAL A 111 3.11 6.25 -4.97
C VAL A 111 1.74 6.01 -5.60
N LEU A 112 1.67 5.20 -6.66
CA LEU A 112 0.40 4.88 -7.32
C LEU A 112 -0.51 4.02 -6.42
N CYS A 113 0.07 3.01 -5.75
CA CYS A 113 -0.64 2.24 -4.74
C CYS A 113 -1.14 3.11 -3.59
N LEU A 114 -0.30 4.02 -3.11
CA LEU A 114 -0.67 4.94 -2.04
C LEU A 114 -1.84 5.82 -2.43
N LEU A 115 -1.81 6.38 -3.64
CA LEU A 115 -2.89 7.21 -4.16
C LEU A 115 -4.20 6.44 -4.15
N SER A 116 -4.19 5.18 -4.64
CA SER A 116 -5.35 4.29 -4.58
C SER A 116 -5.84 4.08 -3.14
N ILE A 117 -4.94 3.72 -2.22
CA ILE A 117 -5.26 3.45 -0.81
C ILE A 117 -5.88 4.68 -0.16
N VAL A 118 -5.29 5.87 -0.34
CA VAL A 118 -5.78 7.13 0.26
C VAL A 118 -7.16 7.50 -0.29
N LEU A 119 -7.39 7.34 -1.60
CA LEU A 119 -8.70 7.58 -2.19
C LEU A 119 -9.74 6.60 -1.63
N CYS A 120 -9.42 5.30 -1.54
CA CYS A 120 -10.29 4.30 -0.93
C CYS A 120 -10.56 4.60 0.55
N CYS A 121 -9.55 5.06 1.29
CA CYS A 121 -9.71 5.47 2.69
C CYS A 121 -10.73 6.60 2.83
N ARG A 122 -10.69 7.60 1.94
CA ARG A 122 -11.65 8.71 1.95
C ARG A 122 -13.08 8.23 1.70
N GLU A 123 -13.28 7.34 0.73
CA GLU A 123 -14.60 6.76 0.47
C GLU A 123 -15.08 5.89 1.64
N SER A 124 -14.20 5.14 2.30
CA SER A 124 -14.51 4.36 3.51
C SER A 124 -14.88 5.21 4.71
N ILE A 125 -14.18 6.32 4.95
CA ILE A 125 -14.53 7.28 6.00
C ILE A 125 -15.92 7.86 5.71
N SER A 126 -16.18 8.25 4.46
CA SER A 126 -17.47 8.80 4.03
C SER A 126 -18.62 7.80 4.25
N MET A 127 -18.41 6.52 3.91
CA MET A 127 -19.38 5.45 4.14
C MET A 127 -19.60 5.18 5.64
N SER A 128 -18.52 5.14 6.41
CA SER A 128 -18.58 4.93 7.86
C SER A 128 -19.37 6.06 8.55
N GLU A 129 -19.11 7.31 8.18
CA GLU A 129 -19.88 8.47 8.67
C GLU A 129 -21.35 8.43 8.26
N TYR A 130 -21.63 7.97 7.03
CA TYR A 130 -23.00 7.77 6.57
C TYR A 130 -23.75 6.74 7.42
N ILE A 131 -23.10 5.62 7.76
CA ILE A 131 -23.66 4.59 8.65
C ILE A 131 -23.93 5.18 10.04
N VAL A 132 -22.95 5.89 10.63
CA VAL A 132 -23.10 6.53 11.95
C VAL A 132 -24.29 7.49 11.97
N LYS A 133 -24.40 8.38 10.99
CA LYS A 133 -25.51 9.34 10.88
C LYS A 133 -26.86 8.65 10.68
N SER A 134 -26.89 7.58 9.89
CA SER A 134 -28.09 6.77 9.64
C SER A 134 -28.59 6.09 10.92
N ILE A 135 -27.68 5.59 11.77
CA ILE A 135 -28.02 5.00 13.07
C ILE A 135 -28.47 6.08 14.06
N SER A 136 -27.76 7.21 14.10
CA SER A 136 -28.00 8.29 15.08
C SER A 136 -29.27 9.11 14.79
N LYS A 137 -29.94 8.89 13.64
CA LYS A 137 -31.13 9.64 13.17
C LYS A 137 -30.95 11.17 13.10
N THR A 138 -29.71 11.64 13.18
CA THR A 138 -29.33 13.05 13.17
C THR A 138 -28.78 13.40 11.79
N GLY A 139 -29.58 14.10 10.99
CA GLY A 139 -29.11 14.78 9.77
C GLY A 139 -29.88 14.44 8.49
N LYS A 140 -29.78 15.33 7.51
CA LYS A 140 -30.27 15.12 6.15
C LYS A 140 -29.42 14.04 5.49
N PHE A 141 -30.07 12.97 5.03
CA PHE A 141 -29.42 11.91 4.26
C PHE A 141 -28.85 12.49 2.96
N LEU A 142 -27.52 12.61 2.86
CA LEU A 142 -26.91 12.61 1.54
C LEU A 142 -27.13 11.20 0.96
N ASN A 143 -27.52 11.12 -0.32
CA ASN A 143 -27.70 9.88 -1.08
C ASN A 143 -26.37 9.14 -1.32
N TYR A 144 -25.55 8.97 -0.29
CA TYR A 144 -24.28 8.23 -0.34
C TYR A 144 -24.58 6.77 -0.01
N GLY A 145 -25.27 6.10 -0.95
CA GLY A 145 -25.63 4.69 -0.81
C GLY A 145 -24.47 3.75 -1.15
N PHE A 146 -24.65 2.47 -0.80
CA PHE A 146 -23.66 1.40 -1.05
C PHE A 146 -23.22 1.31 -2.53
N ALA A 147 -24.12 1.61 -3.48
CA ALA A 147 -23.79 1.60 -4.90
C ALA A 147 -22.73 2.65 -5.29
N VAL A 148 -22.77 3.84 -4.67
CA VAL A 148 -21.77 4.90 -4.91
C VAL A 148 -20.43 4.51 -4.29
N TYR A 149 -20.49 3.92 -3.09
CA TYR A 149 -19.32 3.40 -2.38
C TYR A 149 -18.59 2.32 -3.20
N TYR A 150 -19.30 1.28 -3.61
CA TYR A 150 -18.75 0.17 -4.40
C TYR A 150 -18.17 0.64 -5.73
N LYS A 151 -18.88 1.51 -6.48
CA LYS A 151 -18.37 2.07 -7.75
C LYS A 151 -17.10 2.87 -7.55
N SER A 152 -16.99 3.61 -6.45
CA SER A 152 -15.79 4.41 -6.16
C SER A 152 -14.58 3.51 -5.86
N PHE A 153 -14.79 2.38 -5.19
CA PHE A 153 -13.75 1.36 -4.99
C PHE A 153 -13.25 0.75 -6.29
N LEU A 154 -14.17 0.35 -7.18
CA LEU A 154 -13.78 -0.19 -8.50
C LEU A 154 -12.99 0.82 -9.32
N ARG A 155 -13.41 2.10 -9.33
CA ARG A 155 -12.67 3.17 -10.01
C ARG A 155 -11.26 3.31 -9.44
N ASN A 156 -11.11 3.29 -8.11
CA ASN A 156 -9.81 3.46 -7.47
C ASN A 156 -8.91 2.22 -7.62
N PHE A 157 -9.48 1.04 -7.83
CA PHE A 157 -8.73 -0.20 -8.09
C PHE A 157 -7.88 -0.14 -9.37
N ILE A 158 -8.32 0.65 -10.37
CA ILE A 158 -7.60 0.88 -11.63
C ILE A 158 -6.17 1.38 -11.36
N PHE A 159 -5.97 2.23 -10.34
CA PHE A 159 -4.63 2.73 -9.99
C PHE A 159 -3.67 1.62 -9.56
N ILE A 160 -4.15 0.57 -8.88
CA ILE A 160 -3.31 -0.57 -8.47
C ILE A 160 -3.00 -1.49 -9.65
N ILE A 161 -3.95 -1.65 -10.58
CA ILE A 161 -3.69 -2.35 -11.84
C ILE A 161 -2.57 -1.64 -12.61
N ILE A 162 -2.68 -0.32 -12.76
CA ILE A 162 -1.66 0.51 -13.43
C ILE A 162 -0.32 0.42 -12.67
N ALA A 163 -0.34 0.55 -11.34
CA ALA A 163 0.87 0.45 -10.52
C ALA A 163 1.59 -0.89 -10.75
N SER A 164 0.84 -1.99 -10.72
CA SER A 164 1.38 -3.33 -10.90
C SER A 164 1.96 -3.52 -12.30
N ALA A 165 1.29 -3.00 -13.34
CA ALA A 165 1.81 -3.01 -14.70
C ALA A 165 3.12 -2.21 -14.81
N VAL A 166 3.15 -0.99 -14.26
CA VAL A 166 4.36 -0.15 -14.21
C VAL A 166 5.49 -0.90 -13.49
N LYS A 167 5.21 -1.55 -12.37
CA LYS A 167 6.19 -2.31 -11.60
C LYS A 167 6.77 -3.48 -12.40
N THR A 168 5.92 -4.25 -13.09
CA THR A 168 6.36 -5.35 -13.96
C THR A 168 7.19 -4.84 -15.14
N ILE A 169 6.80 -3.74 -15.78
CA ILE A 169 7.58 -3.13 -16.87
C ILE A 169 8.96 -2.68 -16.37
N LEU A 170 9.00 -1.98 -15.23
CA LEU A 170 10.25 -1.55 -14.61
C LEU A 170 11.14 -2.74 -14.25
N GLN A 171 10.54 -3.82 -13.73
CA GLN A 171 11.26 -5.06 -13.42
C GLN A 171 11.84 -5.72 -14.68
N TYR A 172 11.09 -5.75 -15.79
CA TYR A 172 11.59 -6.26 -17.06
C TYR A 172 12.74 -5.41 -17.63
N LEU A 173 12.62 -4.08 -17.57
CA LEU A 173 13.60 -3.15 -18.14
C LEU A 173 14.88 -3.02 -17.30
N PHE A 174 14.73 -2.96 -15.98
CA PHE A 174 15.82 -2.61 -15.06
C PHE A 174 16.17 -3.74 -14.08
N GLY A 175 15.48 -4.89 -14.12
CA GLY A 175 15.69 -6.00 -13.18
C GLY A 175 17.12 -6.51 -13.18
N GLY A 176 17.73 -6.63 -14.36
CA GLY A 176 19.13 -7.07 -14.51
C GLY A 176 20.18 -6.09 -13.96
N LEU A 177 19.83 -4.81 -13.75
CA LEU A 177 20.75 -3.83 -13.15
C LEU A 177 20.91 -4.00 -11.64
N PHE A 178 19.98 -4.72 -11.01
CA PHE A 178 19.89 -4.86 -9.57
C PHE A 178 19.96 -6.33 -9.13
N SER A 179 20.97 -7.05 -9.63
CA SER A 179 21.36 -8.34 -9.04
C SER A 179 22.00 -8.09 -7.67
N PHE A 180 21.42 -8.74 -6.66
CA PHE A 180 21.81 -8.67 -5.26
C PHE A 180 22.36 -10.03 -4.82
#